data_AF-A3J4H2-F1
#
_entry.id   AF-A3J4H2-F1
#
_cell.length_a   1.000
_cell.length_b   1.000
_cell.length_c   1.000
_cell.angle_alpha   90.00
_cell.angle_beta   90.00
_cell.angle_gamma   90.00
#
_symmetry.space_group_name_H-M   'P 1'
#
loop_
_entity.id
_entity.type
_entity.pdbx_description
1 polymer ?
#
loop_
_entity_poly.entity_id
_entity_poly.type
_entity_poly.pdbx_seq_one_letter_code
_entity_poly.pdbx_strand_id
1 'polypeptide(L)'
;MHGAKVMNLEIRIQNLENWMDSFCIFVKKNFMGIPELKEIIKLKLENADERVLRIVNSVLNEYSKETVAFDSKGYALNLEEYQLKVEEGFDDIKKGKTLTNYEMAFKIEQLKKQ
;
A
#
# COMPACT_ATOMS: atom_id res chain seq x y z
N MET A 1 -3.25 -30.30 8.94
CA MET A 1 -4.17 -29.23 9.39
C MET A 1 -3.71 -27.80 9.04
N HIS A 2 -2.43 -27.52 8.81
CA HIS A 2 -1.96 -26.18 8.41
C HIS A 2 -2.33 -25.79 6.96
N GLY A 3 -2.33 -26.74 6.00
CA GLY A 3 -2.63 -26.43 4.60
C GLY A 3 -4.07 -25.98 4.31
N ALA A 4 -5.06 -26.43 5.07
CA ALA A 4 -6.47 -26.05 4.87
C ALA A 4 -6.77 -24.61 5.30
N LYS A 5 -6.04 -24.06 6.28
CA LYS A 5 -6.18 -22.66 6.71
C LYS A 5 -5.52 -21.68 5.73
N VAL A 6 -4.39 -22.06 5.13
CA VAL A 6 -3.70 -21.26 4.11
C VAL A 6 -4.53 -21.15 2.84
N MET A 7 -5.07 -22.27 2.37
CA MET A 7 -5.96 -22.33 1.20
C MET A 7 -7.23 -21.47 1.38
N ASN A 8 -7.75 -21.36 2.61
CA ASN A 8 -8.89 -20.50 2.92
C ASN A 8 -8.55 -19.00 2.86
N LEU A 9 -7.33 -18.62 3.25
CA LEU A 9 -6.86 -17.23 3.19
C LEU A 9 -6.59 -16.80 1.74
N GLU A 10 -5.96 -17.64 0.94
CA GLU A 10 -5.70 -17.37 -0.49
C GLU A 10 -7.00 -17.15 -1.26
N ILE A 11 -8.02 -17.99 -1.03
CA ILE A 11 -9.35 -17.81 -1.63
C ILE A 11 -9.99 -16.49 -1.21
N ARG A 12 -9.85 -16.09 0.06
CA ARG A 12 -10.41 -14.83 0.57
C ARG A 12 -9.71 -13.61 -0.01
N ILE A 13 -8.39 -13.67 -0.18
CA ILE A 13 -7.60 -12.60 -0.82
C ILE A 13 -8.00 -12.48 -2.29
N GLN A 14 -8.06 -13.59 -3.02
CA GLN A 14 -8.46 -13.58 -4.43
C GLN A 14 -9.88 -13.00 -4.62
N ASN A 15 -10.81 -13.31 -3.72
CA ASN A 15 -12.16 -12.75 -3.75
C ASN A 15 -12.18 -11.24 -3.49
N LEU A 16 -11.30 -10.73 -2.61
CA LEU A 16 -11.16 -9.30 -2.34
C LEU A 16 -10.55 -8.56 -3.54
N GLU A 17 -9.51 -9.13 -4.17
CA GLU A 17 -8.90 -8.59 -5.38
C GLU A 17 -9.91 -8.51 -6.52
N ASN A 18 -10.64 -9.59 -6.78
CA ASN A 18 -11.69 -9.63 -7.80
C ASN A 18 -12.79 -8.58 -7.55
N TRP A 19 -13.14 -8.34 -6.29
CA TRP A 19 -14.10 -7.32 -5.90
C TRP A 19 -13.56 -5.91 -6.13
N MET A 20 -12.29 -5.65 -5.76
CA MET A 20 -11.62 -4.37 -5.98
C MET A 20 -11.51 -4.03 -7.47
N ASP A 21 -11.15 -5.00 -8.30
CA ASP A 21 -11.06 -4.81 -9.75
C ASP A 21 -12.42 -4.50 -10.36
N SER A 22 -13.46 -5.20 -9.92
CA SER A 22 -14.85 -4.95 -10.35
C SER A 22 -15.33 -3.56 -9.92
N PHE A 23 -14.98 -3.12 -8.71
CA PHE A 23 -15.28 -1.79 -8.20
C PHE A 23 -14.55 -0.70 -9.01
N CYS A 24 -13.27 -0.89 -9.30
CA CYS A 24 -12.48 0.01 -10.14
C CYS A 24 -13.05 0.12 -11.56
N ILE A 25 -13.49 -0.99 -12.16
CA ILE A 25 -14.14 -0.99 -13.48
C ILE A 25 -15.48 -0.25 -13.42
N PHE A 26 -16.27 -0.46 -12.37
CA PHE A 26 -17.54 0.23 -12.16
C PHE A 26 -17.35 1.76 -12.05
N VAL A 27 -16.38 2.21 -11.26
CA VAL A 27 -16.03 3.64 -11.10
C VAL A 27 -15.44 4.23 -12.39
N LYS A 28 -14.71 3.45 -13.19
CA LYS A 28 -14.18 3.91 -14.49
C LYS A 28 -15.26 4.00 -15.57
N LYS A 29 -16.22 3.06 -15.60
CA LYS A 29 -17.29 3.02 -16.61
C LYS A 29 -18.40 4.03 -16.34
N ASN A 30 -18.70 4.26 -15.07
CA ASN A 30 -19.62 5.31 -14.67
C ASN A 30 -18.73 6.45 -14.17
N PHE A 31 -18.41 7.43 -15.03
CA PHE A 31 -17.73 8.66 -14.62
C PHE A 31 -18.61 9.38 -13.59
N MET A 32 -18.58 8.89 -12.37
CA MET A 32 -19.31 9.41 -11.24
C MET A 32 -18.47 10.57 -10.73
N GLY A 33 -19.09 11.74 -10.63
CA GLY A 33 -18.47 12.85 -9.96
C GLY A 33 -18.10 12.45 -8.53
N ILE A 34 -17.19 13.23 -7.94
CA ILE A 34 -16.81 13.11 -6.53
C ILE A 34 -18.06 13.04 -5.62
N PRO A 35 -19.17 13.78 -5.87
CA PRO A 35 -20.40 13.66 -5.07
C PRO A 35 -21.08 12.30 -5.15
N GLU A 36 -21.23 11.71 -6.34
CA GLU A 36 -21.90 10.43 -6.54
C GLU A 36 -21.09 9.27 -5.95
N LEU A 37 -19.76 9.33 -6.08
CA LEU A 37 -18.85 8.37 -5.45
C LEU A 37 -18.94 8.43 -3.93
N LYS A 38 -18.97 9.65 -3.36
CA LYS A 38 -19.12 9.86 -1.92
C LYS A 38 -20.40 9.21 -1.39
N GLU A 39 -21.50 9.36 -2.10
CA GLU A 39 -22.79 8.84 -1.66
C GLU A 39 -22.90 7.32 -1.78
N ILE A 40 -22.26 6.72 -2.78
CA ILE A 40 -22.13 5.26 -2.86
C ILE A 40 -21.26 4.71 -1.72
N ILE A 41 -20.11 5.33 -1.45
CA ILE A 41 -19.25 4.93 -0.34
C ILE A 41 -20.02 5.00 0.98
N LYS A 42 -20.76 6.09 1.20
CA LYS A 42 -21.60 6.27 2.39
C LYS A 42 -22.64 5.15 2.53
N LEU A 43 -23.40 4.87 1.48
CA LEU A 43 -24.39 3.78 1.47
C LEU A 43 -23.76 2.40 1.73
N LYS A 44 -22.56 2.15 1.22
CA LYS A 44 -21.85 0.88 1.47
C LYS A 44 -21.34 0.79 2.91
N LEU A 45 -20.88 1.89 3.50
CA LEU A 45 -20.43 1.94 4.90
C LEU A 45 -21.61 1.83 5.89
N GLU A 46 -22.74 2.48 5.61
CA GLU A 46 -23.95 2.42 6.45
C GLU A 46 -24.47 0.98 6.64
N ASN A 47 -24.26 0.11 5.65
CA ASN A 47 -24.66 -1.29 5.67
C ASN A 47 -23.50 -2.25 5.99
N ALA A 48 -22.29 -1.74 6.28
CA ALA A 48 -21.12 -2.57 6.49
C ALA A 48 -21.09 -3.19 7.91
N ASP A 49 -20.52 -4.40 8.00
CA ASP A 49 -20.19 -5.04 9.27
C ASP A 49 -19.23 -4.13 10.08
N GLU A 50 -19.46 -4.04 11.38
CA GLU A 50 -18.67 -3.20 12.30
C GLU A 50 -17.16 -3.47 12.19
N ARG A 51 -16.75 -4.72 11.91
CA ARG A 51 -15.33 -5.07 11.72
C ARG A 51 -14.75 -4.42 10.47
N VAL A 52 -15.53 -4.33 9.40
CA VAL A 52 -15.12 -3.63 8.17
C VAL A 52 -14.99 -2.14 8.45
N LEU A 53 -15.94 -1.55 9.19
CA LEU A 53 -15.87 -0.15 9.60
C LEU A 53 -14.62 0.16 10.43
N ARG A 54 -14.23 -0.72 11.36
CA ARG A 54 -12.99 -0.56 12.15
C ARG A 54 -11.74 -0.61 11.27
N ILE A 55 -11.69 -1.50 10.28
CA ILE A 55 -10.58 -1.59 9.34
C ILE A 55 -10.49 -0.31 8.50
N VAL A 56 -11.61 0.13 7.92
CA VAL A 56 -11.67 1.37 7.12
C VAL A 56 -11.24 2.56 7.97
N ASN A 57 -11.72 2.67 9.20
CA ASN A 57 -11.34 3.75 10.10
C ASN A 57 -9.85 3.72 10.46
N SER A 58 -9.28 2.53 10.69
CA SER A 58 -7.84 2.38 10.94
C SER A 58 -7.01 2.84 9.74
N VAL A 59 -7.42 2.47 8.52
CA VAL A 59 -6.75 2.89 7.29
C VAL A 59 -6.86 4.40 7.11
N LEU A 60 -8.06 4.97 7.26
CA LEU A 60 -8.27 6.42 7.14
C LEU A 60 -7.45 7.22 8.17
N ASN A 61 -7.37 6.73 9.41
CA ASN A 61 -6.52 7.36 10.43
C ASN A 61 -5.05 7.34 10.02
N GLU A 62 -4.56 6.25 9.44
CA GLU A 62 -3.19 6.16 8.93
C GLU A 62 -2.94 7.18 7.80
N TYR A 63 -3.85 7.26 6.83
CA TYR A 63 -3.77 8.23 5.72
C TYR A 63 -3.98 9.68 6.15
N SER A 64 -4.59 9.92 7.31
CA SER A 64 -4.77 11.27 7.86
C SER A 64 -3.51 11.83 8.52
N LYS A 65 -2.49 10.98 8.77
CA LYS A 65 -1.22 11.41 9.33
C LYS A 65 -0.51 12.35 8.34
N GLU A 66 0.19 13.33 8.89
CA GLU A 66 0.97 14.28 8.09
C GLU A 66 2.05 13.55 7.28
N THR A 67 2.09 13.84 5.99
CA THR A 67 3.16 13.36 5.11
C THR A 67 4.39 14.24 5.29
N VAL A 68 5.50 13.64 5.69
CA VAL A 68 6.77 14.37 5.93
C VAL A 68 7.84 14.06 4.88
N ALA A 69 7.72 12.93 4.18
CA ALA A 69 8.67 12.50 3.16
C ALA A 69 8.00 11.56 2.14
N PHE A 70 8.76 11.19 1.10
CA PHE A 70 8.39 10.16 0.14
C PHE A 70 9.52 9.15 0.00
N ASP A 71 9.18 7.87 -0.16
CA ASP A 71 10.16 6.83 -0.44
C ASP A 71 10.59 6.82 -1.92
N SER A 72 11.52 5.93 -2.27
CA SER A 72 12.05 5.81 -3.64
C SER A 72 11.03 5.34 -4.68
N LYS A 73 9.86 4.85 -4.26
CA LYS A 73 8.74 4.46 -5.11
C LYS A 73 7.66 5.54 -5.17
N GLY A 74 7.83 6.64 -4.43
CA GLY A 74 6.88 7.75 -4.36
C GLY A 74 5.76 7.54 -3.35
N TYR A 75 5.86 6.57 -2.45
CA TYR A 75 4.88 6.42 -1.36
C TYR A 75 5.13 7.47 -0.28
N ALA A 76 4.05 8.12 0.15
CA ALA A 76 4.07 9.07 1.26
C ALA A 76 4.45 8.37 2.55
N LEU A 77 5.33 8.99 3.33
CA LEU A 77 5.76 8.51 4.64
C LEU A 77 5.31 9.50 5.71
N ASN A 78 4.74 8.99 6.80
CA ASN A 78 4.56 9.74 8.02
C ASN A 78 5.88 9.79 8.84
N LEU A 79 5.88 10.52 9.95
CA LEU A 79 7.08 10.71 10.77
C LEU A 79 7.68 9.41 11.31
N GLU A 80 6.84 8.49 11.78
CA GLU A 80 7.28 7.20 12.35
C GLU A 80 7.90 6.32 11.26
N GLU A 81 7.26 6.24 10.10
CA GLU A 81 7.77 5.49 8.94
C GLU A 81 9.08 6.08 8.41
N TYR A 82 9.18 7.41 8.35
CA TYR A 82 10.41 8.09 7.97
C TYR A 82 11.55 7.78 8.94
N GLN A 83 11.30 7.85 10.25
CA GLN A 83 12.30 7.52 11.27
C GLN A 83 12.77 6.07 11.14
N LEU A 84 11.85 5.13 10.93
CA LEU A 84 12.18 3.73 10.70
C LEU A 84 13.09 3.56 9.47
N LYS A 85 12.79 4.26 8.36
CA LYS A 85 13.63 4.22 7.15
C LYS A 85 15.03 4.79 7.38
N VAL A 86 15.15 5.85 8.19
CA VAL A 86 16.44 6.42 8.58
C VAL A 86 17.24 5.43 9.42
N GLU A 87 16.60 4.77 10.39
CA GLU A 87 17.24 3.73 11.21
C GLU A 87 17.71 2.54 10.38
N GLU A 88 16.87 2.04 9.45
CA GLU A 88 17.25 1.00 8.48
C GLU A 88 18.50 1.40 7.69
N GLY A 89 18.56 2.65 7.23
CA GLY A 89 19.71 3.19 6.51
C GLY A 89 20.99 3.22 7.35
N PHE A 90 20.90 3.64 8.62
CA PHE A 90 22.04 3.59 9.54
C PHE A 90 22.51 2.15 9.79
N ASP A 91 21.58 1.21 9.90
CA ASP A 91 21.87 -0.20 10.11
C ASP A 91 22.56 -0.83 8.90
N ASP A 92 22.17 -0.45 7.68
CA ASP A 92 22.83 -0.87 6.45
C ASP A 92 24.26 -0.32 6.35
N ILE A 93 24.49 0.93 6.75
CA ILE A 93 25.85 1.51 6.85
C ILE A 93 26.70 0.72 7.84
N LYS A 94 26.18 0.45 9.05
CA LYS A 94 26.90 -0.34 10.08
C LYS A 94 27.27 -1.75 9.58
N LYS A 95 26.40 -2.35 8.77
CA LYS A 95 26.60 -3.69 8.17
C LYS A 95 27.46 -3.65 6.90
N GLY A 96 27.99 -2.49 6.51
CA GLY A 96 28.83 -2.33 5.32
C GLY A 96 28.07 -2.53 4.00
N LYS A 97 26.74 -2.43 4.00
CA LYS A 97 25.91 -2.53 2.78
C LYS A 97 25.90 -1.20 2.01
N THR A 98 27.09 -0.66 1.79
CA THR A 98 27.30 0.56 1.01
C THR A 98 27.86 0.19 -0.35
N LEU A 99 27.54 0.98 -1.38
CA LEU A 99 28.13 0.83 -2.70
C LEU A 99 29.17 1.93 -2.91
N THR A 100 30.32 1.55 -3.44
CA THR A 100 31.25 2.52 -4.03
C THR A 100 30.65 3.13 -5.29
N ASN A 101 31.18 4.28 -5.72
CA ASN A 101 30.74 4.93 -6.96
C ASN A 101 30.86 4.00 -8.18
N TYR A 102 31.89 3.16 -8.22
CA TYR A 102 32.08 2.19 -9.29
C TYR A 102 30.99 1.11 -9.29
N GLU A 103 30.73 0.49 -8.13
CA GLU A 103 29.70 -0.54 -8.00
C GLU A 103 28.31 0.01 -8.31
N MET A 104 28.04 1.25 -7.91
CA MET A 104 26.79 1.94 -8.24
C MET A 104 26.65 2.15 -9.75
N ALA A 105 27.68 2.67 -10.42
CA ALA A 105 27.66 2.88 -11.87
C ALA A 105 27.46 1.57 -12.64
N PHE A 106 28.18 0.52 -12.25
CA PHE A 106 28.05 -0.81 -12.85
C PHE A 106 26.62 -1.37 -12.68
N LYS A 107 26.02 -1.21 -11.50
CA LYS A 107 24.66 -1.70 -11.23
C LYS A 107 23.60 -0.95 -12.04
N ILE A 108 23.78 0.37 -12.22
CA ILE A 108 22.91 1.17 -13.10
C ILE A 108 22.99 0.67 -14.55
N GLU A 109 24.18 0.35 -15.05
CA GLU A 109 24.33 -0.19 -16.41
C GLU A 109 23.66 -1.55 -16.58
N GLN A 110 23.70 -2.43 -15.56
CA GLN A 110 23.02 -3.72 -15.62
C GLN A 110 21.50 -3.57 -15.68
N LEU A 111 20.93 -2.62 -14.91
CA LEU A 111 19.49 -2.37 -14.90
C LEU A 111 18.96 -1.79 -16.21
N LYS A 112 19.78 -1.04 -16.96
CA LYS A 112 19.40 -0.50 -18.28
C LYS A 112 19.32 -1.56 -19.39
N LYS A 113 19.88 -2.75 -19.16
CA LYS A 113 19.91 -3.86 -20.13
C LYS A 113 18.74 -4.84 -19.96
N GLN A 114 17.93 -4.65 -18.92
CA GLN A 114 16.69 -5.40 -18.66
C GLN A 114 15.51 -4.65 -19.26
#